data_AF-A0A1S8SCL6-F1
#
_entry.id   AF-A0A1S8SCL6-F1
#
_cell.length_a   1.000
_cell.length_b   1.000
_cell.length_c   1.000
_cell.angle_alpha   90.00
_cell.angle_beta   90.00
_cell.angle_gamma   90.00
#
_symmetry.space_group_name_H-M   'P 1'
#
loop_
_entity.id
_entity.type
_entity.pdbx_description
1 polymer ?
#
loop_
_entity_poly.entity_id
_entity_poly.type
_entity_poly.pdbx_seq_one_letter_code
_entity_poly.pdbx_strand_id
1 'polypeptide(L)'
;MNLVEEYTSINSDADVEYRYAYRLIKKDYKGITAYGIEIERKDYIGLKNVNLEREKIDIISIHRYKVKQLLMKLFNNQVSPLHLIDIIGTYVDEHAYEFDIGMGEKVIN
;
A
#
# COMPACT_ATOMS: atom_id res chain seq x y z
N MET A 1 10.62 -5.62 5.26
CA MET A 1 9.19 -5.42 4.95
C MET A 1 8.57 -6.80 4.80
N ASN A 2 7.48 -7.09 5.50
CA ASN A 2 6.82 -8.40 5.41
C ASN A 2 5.46 -8.24 4.74
N LEU A 3 5.21 -9.03 3.69
CA LEU A 3 3.90 -9.09 3.05
C LEU A 3 2.86 -9.67 4.02
N VAL A 4 1.67 -9.09 4.03
CA VAL A 4 0.53 -9.55 4.84
C VAL A 4 -0.56 -10.11 3.94
N GLU A 5 -1.00 -9.32 2.96
CA GLU A 5 -2.02 -9.70 1.97
C GLU A 5 -1.66 -9.10 0.61
N GLU A 6 -2.07 -9.76 -0.47
CA GLU A 6 -1.91 -9.28 -1.84
C GLU A 6 -3.23 -9.43 -2.61
N TYR A 7 -3.53 -8.43 -3.43
CA TYR A 7 -4.65 -8.39 -4.35
C TYR A 7 -4.13 -8.05 -5.74
N THR A 8 -4.53 -8.81 -6.74
CA THR A 8 -4.06 -8.63 -8.12
C THR A 8 -5.21 -8.29 -9.05
N SER A 9 -4.93 -7.45 -10.04
CA SER A 9 -5.82 -7.20 -11.17
C SER A 9 -5.02 -7.19 -12.46
N ILE A 10 -5.68 -7.60 -13.53
CA ILE A 10 -5.13 -7.57 -14.88
C ILE A 10 -6.09 -6.78 -15.73
N ASN A 11 -5.59 -5.71 -16.34
CA ASN A 11 -6.33 -4.90 -17.30
C ASN A 11 -5.59 -4.93 -18.63
N SER A 12 -6.31 -4.87 -19.74
CA SER A 12 -5.72 -4.82 -21.07
C SER A 12 -6.23 -3.58 -21.81
N ASP A 13 -5.32 -2.85 -22.42
CA ASP A 13 -5.64 -1.76 -23.35
C ASP A 13 -4.80 -1.93 -24.62
N ALA A 14 -5.47 -2.07 -25.77
CA ALA A 14 -4.86 -2.47 -27.03
C ALA A 14 -3.93 -3.70 -26.88
N ASP A 15 -2.63 -3.53 -27.16
CA ASP A 15 -1.61 -4.59 -27.08
C ASP A 15 -0.87 -4.62 -25.74
N VAL A 16 -1.26 -3.78 -24.78
CA VAL A 16 -0.60 -3.65 -23.48
C VAL A 16 -1.45 -4.30 -22.39
N GLU A 17 -0.85 -5.24 -21.66
CA GLU A 17 -1.44 -5.86 -20.47
C GLU A 17 -0.81 -5.26 -19.20
N TYR A 18 -1.64 -4.64 -18.38
CA TYR A 18 -1.28 -4.04 -17.10
C TYR A 18 -1.61 -5.01 -15.96
N ARG A 19 -0.57 -5.57 -15.34
CA ARG A 19 -0.70 -6.44 -14.16
C ARG A 19 -0.40 -5.64 -12.91
N TYR A 20 -1.41 -5.44 -12.09
CA TYR A 20 -1.28 -4.75 -10.81
C TYR A 20 -1.17 -5.75 -9.65
N ALA A 21 -0.39 -5.37 -8.64
CA ALA A 21 -0.36 -6.01 -7.33
C ALA A 21 -0.47 -4.94 -6.25
N TYR A 22 -1.52 -5.03 -5.44
CA TYR A 22 -1.81 -4.16 -4.30
C TYR A 22 -1.55 -4.96 -3.03
N ARG A 23 -0.60 -4.52 -2.21
CA ARG A 23 -0.08 -5.28 -1.08
C ARG A 23 -0.30 -4.54 0.23
N LEU A 24 -0.89 -5.24 1.20
CA LEU A 24 -0.83 -4.85 2.60
C LEU A 24 0.51 -5.33 3.16
N ILE A 25 1.31 -4.41 3.68
CA ILE A 25 2.64 -4.70 4.21
C ILE A 25 2.69 -4.39 5.71
N LYS A 26 3.56 -5.07 6.44
CA LYS A 26 3.85 -4.77 7.84
C LYS A 26 5.32 -4.43 8.04
N LYS A 27 5.58 -3.53 8.98
CA LYS A 27 6.91 -3.06 9.38
C LYS A 27 6.95 -2.89 10.89
N ASP A 28 8.07 -3.28 11.51
CA ASP A 28 8.34 -2.88 12.89
C ASP A 28 8.80 -1.42 12.89
N TYR A 29 8.16 -0.61 13.72
CA TYR A 29 8.51 0.78 13.92
C TYR A 29 8.60 1.05 15.42
N LYS A 30 9.82 1.21 15.94
CA LYS A 30 10.09 1.42 17.37
C LYS A 30 9.42 0.34 18.24
N GLY A 31 9.47 -0.92 17.78
CA GLY A 31 8.85 -2.07 18.42
C GLY A 31 7.34 -2.17 18.24
N ILE A 32 6.67 -1.20 17.61
CA ILE A 32 5.24 -1.24 17.30
C ILE A 32 5.09 -1.81 15.91
N THR A 33 4.16 -2.76 15.73
CA THR A 33 3.81 -3.24 14.39
C THR A 33 2.97 -2.17 13.69
N ALA A 34 3.53 -1.61 12.62
CA ALA A 34 2.85 -0.69 11.71
C ALA A 34 2.47 -1.41 10.42
N TYR A 35 1.43 -0.91 9.77
CA TYR A 35 0.95 -1.39 8.48
C TYR A 35 1.06 -0.30 7.42
N GLY A 36 1.35 -0.72 6.20
CA GLY A 36 1.51 0.14 5.03
C GLY A 36 0.93 -0.48 3.78
N ILE A 37 1.07 0.22 2.66
CA ILE A 37 0.59 -0.21 1.34
C ILE A 37 1.73 -0.12 0.33
N GLU A 38 1.85 -1.13 -0.52
CA GLU A 38 2.67 -1.11 -1.73
C GLU A 38 1.76 -1.38 -2.94
N ILE A 39 1.95 -0.60 -4.01
CA ILE A 39 1.32 -0.85 -5.31
C ILE A 39 2.42 -1.06 -6.32
N GLU A 40 2.33 -2.15 -7.08
CA GLU A 40 3.19 -2.46 -8.20
C GLU A 40 2.34 -2.61 -9.47
N ARG A 41 2.83 -2.09 -10.58
CA ARG A 41 2.29 -2.35 -11.92
C ARG A 41 3.39 -2.84 -12.84
N LYS A 42 3.09 -3.90 -13.58
CA LYS A 42 3.95 -4.42 -14.65
C LYS A 42 3.20 -4.37 -15.96
N ASP A 43 3.82 -3.76 -16.96
CA ASP A 43 3.21 -3.58 -18.27
C ASP A 43 3.86 -4.56 -19.24
N TYR A 44 3.04 -5.30 -19.99
CA TYR A 44 3.48 -6.33 -20.91
C TYR A 44 2.99 -6.05 -22.33
N ILE A 45 3.87 -6.24 -23.31
CA ILE A 45 3.49 -6.36 -24.73
C ILE A 45 3.82 -7.79 -25.15
N GLY A 46 2.78 -8.61 -25.32
CA GLY A 46 2.92 -10.06 -25.44
C GLY A 46 3.62 -10.66 -24.21
N LEU A 47 4.76 -11.34 -24.42
CA LEU A 47 5.54 -11.95 -23.33
C LEU A 47 6.60 -11.00 -22.73
N LYS A 48 6.83 -9.83 -23.33
CA LYS A 48 7.88 -8.90 -22.91
C LYS A 48 7.32 -7.95 -21.86
N ASN A 49 7.90 -7.96 -20.66
CA ASN A 49 7.71 -6.87 -19.71
C ASN A 49 8.42 -5.62 -20.26
N VAL A 50 7.67 -4.56 -20.50
CA VAL A 50 8.18 -3.30 -21.05
C VAL A 50 8.33 -2.20 -20.01
N ASN A 51 7.63 -2.33 -18.88
CA ASN A 51 7.67 -1.36 -17.80
C ASN A 51 7.36 -2.02 -16.44
N LEU A 52 7.93 -1.46 -15.39
CA LEU A 52 7.66 -1.80 -13.99
C LEU A 52 7.63 -0.52 -13.17
N GLU A 53 6.48 -0.23 -12.59
CA GLU A 53 6.28 0.87 -11.65
C GLU A 53 5.97 0.31 -10.28
N ARG A 54 6.53 0.92 -9.24
CA ARG A 54 6.28 0.53 -7.86
C ARG A 54 6.39 1.75 -6.97
N GLU A 55 5.42 1.90 -6.08
CA GLU A 55 5.42 2.91 -5.03
C GLU A 55 4.87 2.31 -3.74
N LYS A 56 5.32 2.83 -2.60
CA LYS A 56 4.88 2.35 -1.29
C LYS A 56 4.88 3.44 -0.24
N ILE A 57 3.98 3.26 0.73
CA ILE A 57 4.03 3.96 2.01
C ILE A 57 4.17 2.89 3.09
N ASP A 58 5.37 2.81 3.68
CA ASP A 58 5.76 1.76 4.61
C ASP A 58 4.95 1.77 5.93
N ILE A 59 4.49 2.95 6.35
CA ILE A 59 3.89 3.20 7.67
C ILE A 59 2.72 4.15 7.46
N ILE A 60 1.50 3.66 7.70
CA ILE A 60 0.25 4.41 7.58
C ILE A 60 -0.48 4.44 8.93
N SER A 61 -0.61 3.27 9.57
CA SER A 61 -1.33 3.14 10.83
C SER A 61 -0.89 1.88 11.58
N ILE A 62 -1.07 1.88 12.90
CA ILE A 62 -0.90 0.68 13.75
C ILE A 62 -2.10 -0.28 13.62
N HIS A 63 -3.21 0.16 13.05
CA HIS A 63 -4.44 -0.60 12.91
C HIS A 63 -4.55 -1.24 11.53
N ARG A 64 -4.29 -2.55 11.44
CA ARG A 64 -4.38 -3.34 10.20
C ARG A 64 -5.67 -3.13 9.42
N TYR A 65 -6.82 -3.09 10.11
CA TYR A 65 -8.13 -2.99 9.46
C TYR A 65 -8.32 -1.65 8.72
N LYS A 66 -7.80 -0.54 9.26
CA LYS A 66 -7.85 0.78 8.61
C LYS A 66 -7.06 0.77 7.31
N VAL A 67 -5.83 0.27 7.36
CA VAL A 67 -4.96 0.16 6.18
C VAL A 67 -5.56 -0.79 5.14
N LYS A 68 -6.18 -1.90 5.57
CA LYS A 68 -6.88 -2.81 4.67
C LYS A 68 -8.08 -2.14 3.98
N GLN A 69 -8.90 -1.38 4.69
CA GLN A 69 -10.01 -0.65 4.08
C GLN A 69 -9.51 0.37 3.05
N LEU A 70 -8.42 1.06 3.33
CA LEU A 70 -7.78 1.96 2.38
C LEU A 70 -7.26 1.21 1.15
N LEU A 71 -6.55 0.09 1.34
CA LEU A 71 -6.08 -0.77 0.26
C LEU A 71 -7.21 -1.22 -0.67
N MET A 72 -8.37 -1.60 -0.12
CA MET A 72 -9.54 -1.99 -0.90
C MET A 72 -10.12 -0.84 -1.71
N LYS A 73 -10.10 0.38 -1.19
CA LYS A 73 -10.48 1.56 -1.99
C LYS A 73 -9.51 1.78 -3.15
N LEU A 74 -8.20 1.66 -2.93
CA LEU A 74 -7.19 1.84 -3.97
C LEU A 74 -7.32 0.75 -5.06
N PHE A 75 -7.49 -0.50 -4.64
CA PHE A 75 -7.71 -1.63 -5.53
C PHE A 75 -8.98 -1.46 -6.38
N ASN A 76 -10.11 -1.12 -5.75
CA ASN A 76 -11.38 -0.98 -6.46
C ASN A 76 -11.37 0.18 -7.48
N ASN A 77 -10.58 1.22 -7.22
CA ASN A 77 -10.42 2.37 -8.13
C ASN A 77 -9.23 2.23 -9.08
N GLN A 78 -8.54 1.08 -9.07
CA GLN A 78 -7.37 0.79 -9.92
C GLN A 78 -6.29 1.89 -9.87
N VAL A 79 -5.97 2.36 -8.65
CA VAL A 79 -4.98 3.41 -8.44
C VAL A 79 -3.59 2.96 -8.91
N SER A 80 -3.00 3.73 -9.83
CA SER A 80 -1.63 3.51 -10.28
C SER A 80 -0.60 3.78 -9.17
N PRO A 81 0.53 3.04 -9.13
CA PRO A 81 1.63 3.33 -8.21
C PRO A 81 2.05 4.80 -8.19
N LEU A 82 2.09 5.45 -9.36
CA LEU A 82 2.51 6.85 -9.48
C LEU A 82 1.63 7.83 -8.70
N HIS A 83 0.34 7.52 -8.53
CA HIS A 83 -0.62 8.39 -7.86
C HIS A 83 -0.85 8.01 -6.38
N LEU A 84 -0.12 7.02 -5.85
CA LEU A 84 -0.35 6.52 -4.50
C LEU A 84 -0.24 7.64 -3.46
N ILE A 85 0.87 8.37 -3.46
CA ILE A 85 1.13 9.44 -2.49
C ILE A 85 0.11 10.57 -2.65
N ASP A 86 -0.21 10.97 -3.87
CA ASP A 86 -1.18 12.05 -4.12
C ASP A 86 -2.58 11.72 -3.59
N ILE A 87 -2.97 10.44 -3.65
CA ILE A 87 -4.30 9.99 -3.25
C ILE A 87 -4.42 9.77 -1.74
N ILE A 88 -3.38 9.26 -1.08
CA ILE A 88 -3.47 8.89 0.34
C ILE A 88 -2.55 9.68 1.27
N GLY A 89 -1.72 10.59 0.75
CA GLY A 89 -0.76 11.37 1.55
C GLY A 89 -1.43 12.12 2.70
N THR A 90 -2.51 12.86 2.41
CA THR A 90 -3.28 13.57 3.44
C THR A 90 -3.86 12.63 4.49
N TYR A 91 -4.35 11.45 4.08
CA TYR A 91 -4.85 10.45 5.02
C TYR A 91 -3.72 9.93 5.92
N VAL A 92 -2.52 9.72 5.38
CA VAL A 92 -1.36 9.28 6.18
C VAL A 92 -1.01 10.36 7.22
N ASP A 93 -0.97 11.62 6.83
CA ASP A 93 -0.65 12.73 7.71
C ASP A 93 -1.69 12.88 8.83
N GLU A 94 -2.98 12.80 8.49
CA GLU A 94 -4.09 12.87 9.45
C GLU A 94 -4.08 11.74 10.47
N HIS A 95 -3.46 10.60 10.15
CA HIS A 95 -3.41 9.41 11.01
C HIS A 95 -2.05 9.21 11.71
N ALA A 96 -1.09 10.11 11.53
CA ALA A 96 0.23 10.01 12.16
C ALA A 96 0.17 10.02 13.70
N TYR A 97 -0.82 10.71 14.29
CA TYR A 97 -1.02 10.79 15.75
C TYR A 97 -1.26 9.42 16.42
N GLU A 98 -1.71 8.41 15.67
CA GLU A 98 -1.98 7.07 16.21
C GLU A 98 -0.72 6.42 16.79
N PHE A 99 0.45 6.79 16.28
CA PHE A 99 1.73 6.28 16.78
C PHE A 99 2.11 6.87 18.13
N ASP A 100 1.74 8.12 18.42
CA ASP A 100 1.96 8.73 19.73
C ASP A 100 1.11 8.04 20.80
N ILE A 101 -0.14 7.70 20.47
CA ILE A 101 -1.05 6.93 21.34
C ILE A 101 -0.48 5.53 21.58
N GLY A 102 -0.11 4.80 20.53
CA GLY A 102 0.43 3.45 20.64
C GLY A 102 1.77 3.38 21.37
N MET A 103 2.61 4.43 21.27
CA MET A 103 3.82 4.55 22.08
C MET A 103 3.49 4.84 23.55
N GLY A 104 2.47 5.66 23.82
CA GLY A 104 1.96 5.89 25.18
C GLY A 104 1.56 4.59 25.86
N GLU A 105 0.74 3.74 25.22
CA GLU A 105 0.29 2.46 25.77
C GLU A 105 1.41 1.48 26.11
N LYS A 106 2.56 1.57 25.41
CA LYS A 106 3.76 0.78 25.72
C LYS A 106 4.54 1.26 26.93
N VAL A 107 4.43 2.54 27.29
CA VAL A 107 5.12 3.11 28.46
C VAL A 107 4.33 2.87 29.75
N ILE A 108 3.03 2.57 29.64
CA ILE A 108 2.13 2.33 30.78
C ILE A 108 2.09 0.85 31.18
N ASN A 109 2.57 -0.06 30.33
CA ASN A 109 2.72 -1.51 30.61
C ASN A 109 4.17 -1.87 30.94
#